data_AF-A0A1F3VHL8-F1
#
_entry.id   AF-A0A1F3VHL8-F1
#
_cell.length_a   1.000
_cell.length_b   1.000
_cell.length_c   1.000
_cell.angle_alpha   90.00
_cell.angle_beta   90.00
_cell.angle_gamma   90.00
#
_symmetry.space_group_name_H-M   'P 1'
#
loop_
_entity.id
_entity.type
_entity.pdbx_description
1 polymer ?
#
loop_
_entity_poly.entity_id
_entity_poly.type
_entity_poly.pdbx_seq_one_letter_code
_entity_poly.pdbx_strand_id
1 'polypeptide(L)'
;MERDIPIYDPTSVEIPEAVTLAAQEGCLSFFIGNGLSRLFKIPSWDDLVNRMLEELAKNGVINHSDASLLKEQPLKVKFSIADHYFKRNSHEKNSNPKEGLSYKKMLSIPNGSEKKSIFRLLAKCGVKFITTNYDTLLDEALVERFRTKSDFNTPEEIDNLEPQIVDSIEVINKEKEFLIFSHPSELRSIAQIEQNVLLHLHGSIASPESERKIIASTADYLGLYTDEKLMDKVRDLLKEQTIVFLGYGLDELEILELVLRSAAIVDNQADSQQQFFLLLPVLSHQAPILKHLSIYWEEQLGIKILAYNIDKKGYDSIEEVIETWSAVLSKRSKAPPRVKHVNLMDDLMSRFDGAVE
;
A
#
# COMPACT_ATOMS: atom_id res chain seq x y z
N MET A 1 28.38 4.92 -16.66
CA MET A 1 27.90 5.56 -17.90
C MET A 1 26.68 6.34 -17.48
N GLU A 2 26.74 7.69 -17.54
CA GLU A 2 25.66 8.55 -17.07
C GLU A 2 24.38 8.24 -17.87
N ARG A 3 23.35 7.73 -17.21
CA ARG A 3 22.02 7.53 -17.80
C ARG A 3 21.17 8.73 -17.41
N ASP A 4 20.78 9.53 -18.40
CA ASP A 4 19.74 10.54 -18.20
C ASP A 4 18.39 9.82 -18.06
N ILE A 5 17.76 9.97 -16.90
CA ILE A 5 16.40 9.46 -16.67
C ILE A 5 15.42 10.40 -17.36
N PRO A 6 14.65 9.93 -18.35
CA PRO A 6 13.65 10.75 -19.01
C PRO A 6 12.49 11.10 -18.07
N ILE A 7 11.95 12.30 -18.22
CA ILE A 7 10.67 12.68 -17.61
C ILE A 7 9.60 12.48 -18.67
N TYR A 8 8.69 11.55 -18.43
CA TYR A 8 7.61 11.23 -19.35
C TYR A 8 6.42 12.19 -19.17
N ASP A 9 5.67 12.43 -20.24
CA ASP A 9 4.29 12.90 -20.09
C ASP A 9 3.48 11.83 -19.35
N PRO A 10 2.57 12.19 -18.42
CA PRO A 10 1.81 11.21 -17.63
C PRO A 10 1.10 10.15 -18.46
N THR A 11 0.59 10.50 -19.64
CA THR A 11 -0.10 9.56 -20.54
C THR A 11 0.85 8.64 -21.31
N SER A 12 2.15 8.93 -21.27
CA SER A 12 3.21 8.25 -22.02
C SER A 12 4.18 7.47 -21.13
N VAL A 13 3.89 7.34 -19.83
CA VAL A 13 4.67 6.48 -18.93
C VAL A 13 4.42 5.02 -19.30
N GLU A 14 5.37 4.41 -20.01
CA GLU A 14 5.27 3.00 -20.39
C GLU A 14 5.33 2.09 -19.16
N ILE A 15 4.55 1.00 -19.20
CA ILE A 15 4.63 -0.05 -18.18
C ILE A 15 5.90 -0.87 -18.48
N PRO A 16 6.85 -0.97 -17.55
CA PRO A 16 8.03 -1.80 -17.75
C PRO A 16 7.65 -3.26 -18.06
N GLU A 17 8.44 -3.94 -18.89
CA GLU A 17 8.20 -5.34 -19.26
C GLU A 17 8.11 -6.25 -18.03
N ALA A 18 8.99 -6.06 -17.05
CA ALA A 18 8.96 -6.81 -15.80
C ALA A 18 7.66 -6.61 -15.00
N VAL A 19 7.10 -5.39 -14.99
CA VAL A 19 5.79 -5.13 -14.35
C VAL A 19 4.68 -5.85 -15.09
N THR A 20 4.75 -5.88 -16.43
CA THR A 20 3.78 -6.60 -17.26
C THR A 20 3.85 -8.11 -17.05
N LEU A 21 5.06 -8.68 -17.03
CA LEU A 21 5.28 -10.11 -16.79
C LEU A 21 4.80 -10.50 -15.39
N ALA A 22 5.18 -9.73 -14.38
CA ALA A 22 4.76 -9.99 -13.00
C ALA A 22 3.23 -9.93 -12.84
N ALA A 23 2.55 -9.03 -13.55
CA ALA A 23 1.09 -9.01 -13.57
C ALA A 23 0.51 -10.29 -14.18
N GLN A 24 1.07 -10.76 -15.29
CA GLN A 24 0.64 -11.99 -15.98
C GLN A 24 0.92 -13.27 -15.18
N GLU A 25 1.88 -13.22 -14.28
CA GLU A 25 2.25 -14.31 -13.38
C GLU A 25 1.56 -14.22 -12.01
N GLY A 26 0.85 -13.13 -11.72
CA GLY A 26 0.18 -12.92 -10.44
C GLY A 26 1.13 -12.57 -9.28
N CYS A 27 2.34 -12.08 -9.61
CA CYS A 27 3.36 -11.67 -8.65
C CYS A 27 3.66 -10.16 -8.70
N LEU A 28 2.69 -9.35 -9.14
CA LEU A 28 2.76 -7.89 -9.07
C LEU A 28 2.06 -7.37 -7.81
N SER A 29 2.75 -6.50 -7.08
CA SER A 29 2.23 -5.78 -5.92
C SER A 29 2.39 -4.27 -6.10
N PHE A 30 1.37 -3.50 -5.73
CA PHE A 30 1.46 -2.05 -5.60
C PHE A 30 1.63 -1.66 -4.13
N PHE A 31 2.67 -0.88 -3.84
CA PHE A 31 2.89 -0.31 -2.53
C PHE A 31 2.37 1.14 -2.53
N ILE A 32 1.32 1.39 -1.77
CA ILE A 32 0.59 2.66 -1.76
C ILE A 32 1.00 3.49 -0.55
N GLY A 33 1.43 4.72 -0.80
CA GLY A 33 1.74 5.70 0.25
C GLY A 33 0.70 6.81 0.38
N ASN A 34 0.87 7.64 1.41
CA ASN A 34 -0.07 8.71 1.77
C ASN A 34 -0.14 9.80 0.68
N GLY A 35 0.83 9.86 -0.24
CA GLY A 35 0.81 10.75 -1.39
C GLY A 35 -0.48 10.63 -2.23
N LEU A 36 -1.05 9.43 -2.36
CA LEU A 36 -2.32 9.24 -3.07
C LEU A 36 -3.53 9.73 -2.28
N SER A 37 -3.58 9.44 -0.98
CA SER A 37 -4.65 9.91 -0.08
C SER A 37 -4.70 11.44 0.00
N ARG A 38 -3.56 12.12 -0.14
CA ARG A 38 -3.48 13.59 -0.20
C ARG A 38 -4.22 14.22 -1.38
N LEU A 39 -4.45 13.48 -2.47
CA LEU A 39 -5.30 13.93 -3.58
C LEU A 39 -6.74 14.19 -3.12
N PHE A 40 -7.18 13.49 -2.07
CA PHE A 40 -8.49 13.64 -1.42
C PHE A 40 -8.44 14.59 -0.22
N LYS A 41 -7.38 15.42 -0.11
CA LYS A 41 -7.16 16.38 0.99
C LYS A 41 -7.02 15.74 2.38
N ILE A 42 -6.74 14.43 2.42
CA ILE A 42 -6.27 13.76 3.64
C ILE A 42 -4.89 14.35 3.99
N PRO A 43 -4.63 14.66 5.28
CA PRO A 43 -3.40 15.31 5.70
C PRO A 43 -2.15 14.46 5.41
N SER A 44 -1.01 15.13 5.20
CA SER A 44 0.29 14.46 5.33
C SER A 44 0.49 13.94 6.77
N TRP A 45 1.51 13.11 7.00
CA TRP A 45 1.81 12.65 8.37
C TRP A 45 2.15 13.80 9.31
N ASP A 46 2.84 14.84 8.82
CA ASP A 46 3.15 16.04 9.59
C ASP A 46 1.88 16.86 9.89
N ASP A 47 1.04 17.06 8.87
CA ASP A 47 -0.24 17.77 9.04
C ASP A 47 -1.17 17.02 10.01
N LEU A 48 -1.18 15.69 9.94
CA LEU A 48 -2.00 14.85 10.81
C LEU A 48 -1.60 15.04 12.27
N VAL A 49 -0.31 14.92 12.60
CA VAL A 49 0.14 15.12 13.97
C VAL A 49 -0.04 16.56 14.44
N ASN A 50 0.13 17.54 13.56
CA ASN A 50 -0.11 18.94 13.92
C ASN A 50 -1.60 19.18 14.25
N ARG A 51 -2.53 18.59 13.47
CA ARG A 51 -3.97 18.59 13.78
C ARG A 51 -4.29 17.87 15.08
N MET A 52 -3.63 16.74 15.35
CA MET A 52 -3.78 16.02 16.60
C MET A 52 -3.38 16.91 17.80
N LEU A 53 -2.22 17.55 17.76
CA LEU A 53 -1.76 18.45 18.82
C LEU A 53 -2.70 19.65 19.04
N GLU A 54 -3.26 20.22 17.95
CA GLU A 54 -4.27 21.27 18.05
C GLU A 54 -5.56 20.77 18.69
N GLU A 55 -6.03 19.58 18.32
CA GLU A 55 -7.25 19.01 18.91
C GLU A 55 -7.05 18.68 20.39
N LEU A 56 -5.86 18.22 20.80
CA LEU A 56 -5.50 18.03 22.20
C LEU A 56 -5.52 19.35 22.98
N ALA A 57 -5.00 20.43 22.40
CA ALA A 57 -5.01 21.75 23.01
C ALA A 57 -6.43 22.32 23.15
N LYS A 58 -7.25 22.22 22.10
CA LYS A 58 -8.67 22.64 22.13
C LYS A 58 -9.45 21.89 23.19
N ASN A 59 -9.16 20.61 23.37
CA ASN A 59 -9.77 19.78 24.39
C ASN A 59 -9.18 20.01 25.79
N GLY A 60 -8.15 20.84 25.95
CA GLY A 60 -7.48 21.08 27.23
C GLY A 60 -6.76 19.85 27.80
N VAL A 61 -6.29 18.95 26.93
CA VAL A 61 -5.40 17.83 27.33
C VAL A 61 -3.98 18.34 27.53
N ILE A 62 -3.56 19.27 26.66
CA ILE A 62 -2.32 20.04 26.76
C ILE A 62 -2.67 21.53 26.61
N ASN A 63 -1.75 22.43 26.96
CA ASN A 63 -1.98 23.86 26.70
C ASN A 63 -1.50 24.25 25.29
N HIS A 64 -1.91 25.43 24.80
CA HIS A 64 -1.53 25.91 23.46
C HIS A 64 -0.02 26.18 23.30
N SER A 65 0.68 26.51 24.38
CA SER A 65 2.14 26.67 24.37
C SER A 65 2.82 25.31 24.15
N ASP A 66 2.39 24.27 24.87
CA ASP A 66 2.90 22.91 24.71
C ASP A 66 2.67 22.42 23.28
N ALA A 67 1.46 22.62 22.74
CA ALA A 67 1.15 22.24 21.36
C ALA A 67 2.06 22.94 20.34
N SER A 68 2.39 24.22 20.57
CA SER A 68 3.29 24.97 19.69
C SER A 68 4.71 24.43 19.74
N LEU A 69 5.24 24.17 20.94
CA LEU A 69 6.58 23.57 21.13
C LEU A 69 6.68 22.15 20.55
N LEU A 70 5.63 21.34 20.69
CA LEU A 70 5.60 19.98 20.18
C LEU A 70 5.57 19.93 18.64
N LYS A 71 4.97 20.91 17.97
CA LYS A 71 4.94 20.97 16.50
C LYS A 71 6.33 21.12 15.88
N GLU A 72 7.27 21.72 16.60
CA GLU A 72 8.66 21.92 16.18
C GLU A 72 9.53 20.66 16.34
N GLN A 73 9.04 19.64 17.05
CA GLN A 73 9.79 18.40 17.26
C GLN A 73 9.83 17.53 15.99
N PRO A 74 10.85 16.66 15.85
CA PRO A 74 10.91 15.69 14.76
C PRO A 74 9.63 14.84 14.67
N LEU A 75 9.21 14.50 13.44
CA LEU A 75 7.93 13.85 13.16
C LEU A 75 7.66 12.64 14.09
N LYS A 76 8.57 11.66 14.16
CA LYS A 76 8.38 10.47 15.00
C LYS A 76 8.21 10.81 16.49
N VAL A 77 8.87 11.85 16.98
CA VAL A 77 8.78 12.30 18.39
C VAL A 77 7.42 12.93 18.66
N LYS A 78 7.02 13.94 17.87
CA LYS A 78 5.72 14.59 18.08
C LYS A 78 4.56 13.63 17.85
N PHE A 79 4.69 12.70 16.91
CA PHE A 79 3.64 11.71 16.64
C PHE A 79 3.51 10.73 17.81
N SER A 80 4.63 10.23 18.35
CA SER A 80 4.61 9.37 19.54
C SER A 80 3.92 10.03 20.74
N ILE A 81 4.18 11.33 20.95
CA ILE A 81 3.58 12.10 22.06
C ILE A 81 2.08 12.33 21.80
N ALA A 82 1.72 12.77 20.59
CA ALA A 82 0.33 13.01 20.24
C ALA A 82 -0.51 11.72 20.31
N ASP A 83 0.01 10.60 19.79
CA ASP A 83 -0.64 9.29 19.85
C ASP A 83 -0.86 8.83 21.30
N HIS A 84 0.14 9.00 22.18
CA HIS A 84 0.00 8.70 23.61
C HIS A 84 -1.19 9.44 24.23
N TYR A 85 -1.30 10.74 23.98
CA TYR A 85 -2.40 11.54 24.49
C TYR A 85 -3.74 11.16 23.84
N PHE A 86 -3.77 10.88 22.53
CA PHE A 86 -4.97 10.42 21.84
C PHE A 86 -5.49 9.11 22.45
N LYS A 87 -4.68 8.04 22.46
CA LYS A 87 -5.06 6.72 22.99
C LYS A 87 -5.48 6.79 24.46
N ARG A 88 -4.82 7.63 25.28
CA ARG A 88 -5.18 7.80 26.70
C ARG A 88 -6.52 8.51 26.91
N ASN A 89 -6.92 9.41 26.00
CA ASN A 89 -8.11 10.25 26.18
C ASN A 89 -9.28 9.88 25.27
N SER A 90 -9.10 8.95 24.33
CA SER A 90 -10.12 8.45 23.40
C SER A 90 -10.94 7.28 23.94
N HIS A 91 -10.47 6.58 24.99
CA HIS A 91 -11.08 5.35 25.50
C HIS A 91 -11.92 5.52 26.78
N GLU A 92 -12.96 4.68 26.89
CA GLU A 92 -13.97 4.59 27.98
C GLU A 92 -13.42 4.44 29.41
N LYS A 93 -12.12 4.12 29.59
CA LYS A 93 -11.52 4.05 30.92
C LYS A 93 -11.35 5.42 31.59
N ASN A 94 -11.46 6.50 30.83
CA ASN A 94 -11.58 7.83 31.40
C ASN A 94 -13.04 8.10 31.78
N SER A 95 -13.26 8.64 32.97
CA SER A 95 -14.59 8.98 33.49
C SER A 95 -15.36 9.99 32.61
N ASN A 96 -14.69 10.62 31.63
CA ASN A 96 -15.25 11.46 30.58
C ASN A 96 -14.35 11.38 29.31
N PRO A 97 -14.62 10.50 28.33
CA PRO A 97 -13.87 10.50 27.07
C PRO A 97 -14.07 11.84 26.33
N LYS A 98 -12.99 12.40 25.78
CA LYS A 98 -13.09 13.68 25.06
C LYS A 98 -13.50 13.42 23.62
N GLU A 99 -14.63 13.99 23.22
CA GLU A 99 -15.17 13.79 21.87
C GLU A 99 -14.17 14.26 20.80
N GLY A 100 -13.97 13.41 19.79
CA GLY A 100 -13.20 13.74 18.61
C GLY A 100 -11.69 13.50 18.68
N LEU A 101 -11.19 12.89 19.75
CA LEU A 101 -9.81 12.36 19.77
C LEU A 101 -9.75 10.99 19.09
N SER A 102 -9.98 10.95 17.78
CA SER A 102 -9.84 9.73 16.97
C SER A 102 -9.13 10.02 15.65
N TYR A 103 -8.34 9.06 15.17
CA TYR A 103 -7.70 9.11 13.86
C TYR A 103 -8.75 9.27 12.76
N LYS A 104 -9.87 8.57 12.89
CA LYS A 104 -10.99 8.66 11.93
C LYS A 104 -11.51 10.09 11.77
N LYS A 105 -11.59 10.87 12.85
CA LYS A 105 -11.97 12.29 12.76
C LYS A 105 -10.85 13.13 12.13
N MET A 106 -9.60 12.88 12.51
CA MET A 106 -8.45 13.65 12.00
C MET A 106 -8.19 13.44 10.49
N LEU A 107 -8.53 12.25 9.99
CA LEU A 107 -8.39 11.84 8.58
C LEU A 107 -9.66 12.05 7.75
N SER A 108 -10.70 12.67 8.32
CA SER A 108 -11.95 12.91 7.60
C SER A 108 -11.73 13.78 6.37
N ILE A 109 -12.35 13.36 5.26
CA ILE A 109 -12.30 14.07 3.98
C ILE A 109 -13.22 15.29 4.08
N PRO A 110 -12.74 16.50 3.74
CA PRO A 110 -13.57 17.70 3.75
C PRO A 110 -14.80 17.56 2.83
N ASN A 111 -15.96 18.04 3.28
CA ASN A 111 -17.17 18.08 2.47
C ASN A 111 -16.91 18.85 1.16
N GLY A 112 -17.41 18.31 0.04
CA GLY A 112 -17.22 18.90 -1.29
C GLY A 112 -15.87 18.60 -1.94
N SER A 113 -15.05 17.73 -1.35
CA SER A 113 -13.84 17.23 -2.01
C SER A 113 -14.21 16.51 -3.31
N GLU A 114 -13.43 16.78 -4.36
CA GLU A 114 -13.62 16.16 -5.66
C GLU A 114 -13.47 14.63 -5.55
N LYS A 115 -14.41 13.90 -6.16
CA LYS A 115 -14.29 12.45 -6.27
C LYS A 115 -13.25 12.13 -7.34
N LYS A 116 -12.01 11.86 -6.92
CA LYS A 116 -10.99 11.31 -7.82
C LYS A 116 -11.27 9.83 -8.07
N SER A 117 -10.96 9.35 -9.27
CA SER A 117 -11.22 7.97 -9.66
C SER A 117 -10.03 7.04 -9.42
N ILE A 118 -8.88 7.59 -9.00
CA ILE A 118 -7.62 6.86 -8.89
C ILE A 118 -7.70 5.56 -8.09
N PHE A 119 -8.33 5.52 -6.92
CA PHE A 119 -8.47 4.28 -6.15
C PHE A 119 -9.34 3.25 -6.87
N ARG A 120 -10.33 3.67 -7.66
CA ARG A 120 -11.11 2.77 -8.53
C ARG A 120 -10.28 2.27 -9.70
N LEU A 121 -9.42 3.11 -10.28
CA LEU A 121 -8.49 2.70 -11.34
C LEU A 121 -7.44 1.70 -10.82
N LEU A 122 -6.86 1.96 -9.64
CA LEU A 122 -5.99 1.02 -8.94
C LEU A 122 -6.72 -0.29 -8.68
N ALA A 123 -7.91 -0.22 -8.09
CA ALA A 123 -8.74 -1.39 -7.84
C ALA A 123 -8.94 -2.20 -9.12
N LYS A 124 -9.14 -1.59 -10.30
CA LYS A 124 -9.29 -2.31 -11.59
C LYS A 124 -8.06 -3.11 -12.02
N CYS A 125 -6.85 -2.72 -11.62
CA CYS A 125 -5.61 -3.42 -11.99
C CYS A 125 -5.61 -4.89 -11.54
N GLY A 126 -6.29 -5.21 -10.43
CA GLY A 126 -6.42 -6.60 -9.95
C GLY A 126 -5.09 -7.23 -9.56
N VAL A 127 -4.26 -6.47 -8.84
CA VAL A 127 -2.94 -6.86 -8.32
C VAL A 127 -2.98 -6.83 -6.79
N LYS A 128 -1.96 -7.34 -6.11
CA LYS A 128 -1.86 -7.22 -4.64
C LYS A 128 -1.56 -5.76 -4.24
N PHE A 129 -2.00 -5.38 -3.04
CA PHE A 129 -1.77 -4.05 -2.47
C PHE A 129 -1.17 -4.14 -1.07
N ILE A 130 -0.24 -3.24 -0.81
CA ILE A 130 0.36 -3.02 0.50
C ILE A 130 0.32 -1.52 0.74
N THR A 131 -0.03 -1.10 1.94
CA THR A 131 -0.15 0.33 2.26
C THR A 131 0.29 0.62 3.69
N THR A 132 0.88 1.79 3.90
CA THR A 132 1.08 2.35 5.25
C THR A 132 -0.01 3.36 5.62
N ASN A 133 -0.96 3.60 4.72
CA ASN A 133 -2.05 4.55 4.95
C ASN A 133 -3.06 3.99 5.94
N TYR A 134 -3.57 4.86 6.80
CA TYR A 134 -4.59 4.49 7.79
C TYR A 134 -6.00 4.59 7.22
N ASP A 135 -6.22 5.39 6.17
CA ASP A 135 -7.54 5.61 5.57
C ASP A 135 -8.06 4.37 4.82
N THR A 136 -9.36 4.40 4.49
CA THR A 136 -10.09 3.28 3.87
C THR A 136 -10.41 3.51 2.39
N LEU A 137 -9.76 4.47 1.73
CA LEU A 137 -10.13 4.86 0.36
C LEU A 137 -9.95 3.71 -0.64
N LEU A 138 -8.87 2.94 -0.50
CA LEU A 138 -8.61 1.78 -1.33
C LEU A 138 -9.53 0.61 -0.97
N ASP A 139 -9.80 0.39 0.32
CA ASP A 139 -10.74 -0.61 0.83
C ASP A 139 -12.11 -0.43 0.20
N GLU A 140 -12.63 0.79 0.25
CA GLU A 140 -13.93 1.16 -0.32
C GLU A 140 -13.95 0.93 -1.83
N ALA A 141 -12.90 1.33 -2.55
CA ALA A 141 -12.80 1.13 -3.99
C ALA A 141 -12.73 -0.37 -4.38
N LEU A 142 -12.04 -1.19 -3.59
CA LEU A 142 -11.98 -2.63 -3.80
C LEU A 142 -13.35 -3.28 -3.55
N VAL A 143 -14.06 -2.90 -2.48
CA VAL A 143 -15.42 -3.40 -2.19
C VAL A 143 -16.43 -2.94 -3.25
N GLU A 144 -16.38 -1.67 -3.66
CA GLU A 144 -17.22 -1.10 -4.72
C GLU A 144 -17.04 -1.83 -6.06
N ARG A 145 -15.81 -2.24 -6.39
CA ARG A 145 -15.51 -3.02 -7.61
C ARG A 145 -16.32 -4.31 -7.67
N PHE A 146 -16.59 -4.96 -6.54
CA PHE A 146 -17.42 -6.16 -6.48
C PHE A 146 -18.91 -5.83 -6.57
N ARG A 147 -19.37 -4.82 -5.83
CA ARG A 147 -20.80 -4.42 -5.80
C ARG A 147 -21.30 -3.88 -7.15
N THR A 148 -20.53 -2.99 -7.77
CA THR A 148 -20.95 -2.39 -9.06
C THR A 148 -21.03 -3.42 -10.19
N LYS A 149 -20.28 -4.52 -10.13
CA LYS A 149 -20.40 -5.59 -11.13
C LYS A 149 -21.54 -6.57 -10.86
N SER A 150 -22.04 -6.67 -9.63
CA SER A 150 -23.30 -7.38 -9.36
C SER A 150 -24.53 -6.57 -9.79
N ASP A 151 -24.42 -5.24 -9.82
CA ASP A 151 -25.54 -4.33 -10.11
C ASP A 151 -25.66 -3.93 -11.60
N PHE A 152 -24.66 -4.22 -12.44
CA PHE A 152 -24.67 -3.88 -13.89
C PHE A 152 -24.96 -5.03 -14.83
N ASN A 153 -25.35 -6.18 -14.30
CA ASN A 153 -26.14 -7.09 -15.11
C ASN A 153 -27.59 -6.61 -15.06
N THR A 154 -28.01 -5.78 -16.01
CA THR A 154 -29.44 -5.73 -16.29
C THR A 154 -29.89 -7.16 -16.61
N PRO A 155 -31.03 -7.65 -16.08
CA PRO A 155 -31.52 -8.99 -16.40
C PRO A 155 -31.55 -9.26 -17.92
N GLU A 156 -31.74 -8.21 -18.72
CA GLU A 156 -31.81 -8.24 -20.18
C GLU A 156 -30.46 -8.47 -20.89
N GLU A 157 -29.30 -8.18 -20.28
CA GLU A 157 -27.98 -8.43 -20.89
C GLU A 157 -27.39 -9.82 -20.51
N ILE A 158 -27.73 -10.37 -19.33
CA ILE A 158 -27.37 -11.76 -18.98
C ILE A 158 -28.18 -12.75 -19.82
N ASP A 159 -29.48 -12.52 -20.02
CA ASP A 159 -30.38 -13.46 -20.72
C ASP A 159 -29.96 -13.72 -22.18
N ASN A 160 -29.11 -12.86 -22.76
CA ASN A 160 -28.59 -12.98 -24.12
C ASN A 160 -27.17 -13.60 -24.20
N LEU A 161 -26.53 -13.91 -23.08
CA LEU A 161 -25.23 -14.56 -23.03
C LEU A 161 -25.39 -16.07 -22.87
N GLU A 162 -24.56 -16.85 -23.57
CA GLU A 162 -24.56 -18.30 -23.37
C GLU A 162 -24.21 -18.64 -21.90
N PRO A 163 -24.89 -19.61 -21.27
CA PRO A 163 -24.70 -19.96 -19.85
C PRO A 163 -23.23 -20.22 -19.46
N GLN A 164 -22.48 -20.81 -20.38
CA GLN A 164 -21.06 -21.14 -20.26
C GLN A 164 -20.14 -19.90 -20.23
N ILE A 165 -20.56 -18.77 -20.79
CA ILE A 165 -19.87 -17.47 -20.69
C ILE A 165 -20.17 -16.82 -19.35
N VAL A 166 -21.44 -16.88 -18.89
CA VAL A 166 -21.88 -16.35 -17.60
C VAL A 166 -21.16 -17.08 -16.45
N ASP A 167 -21.11 -18.41 -16.48
CA ASP A 167 -20.39 -19.23 -15.50
C ASP A 167 -18.89 -18.91 -15.49
N SER A 168 -18.28 -18.71 -16.67
CA SER A 168 -16.86 -18.34 -16.77
C SER A 168 -16.59 -16.96 -16.18
N ILE A 169 -17.48 -15.98 -16.39
CA ILE A 169 -17.36 -14.62 -15.85
C ILE A 169 -17.55 -14.63 -14.33
N GLU A 170 -18.53 -15.36 -13.79
CA GLU A 170 -18.74 -15.48 -12.34
C GLU A 170 -17.56 -16.16 -11.66
N VAL A 171 -17.01 -17.23 -12.24
CA VAL A 171 -15.83 -17.93 -11.72
C VAL A 171 -14.59 -17.03 -11.74
N ILE A 172 -14.30 -16.33 -12.84
CA ILE A 172 -13.18 -15.37 -12.94
C ILE A 172 -13.33 -14.22 -11.93
N ASN A 173 -14.56 -13.78 -11.65
CA ASN A 173 -14.81 -12.68 -10.72
C ASN A 173 -14.68 -13.12 -9.25
N LYS A 174 -15.09 -14.34 -8.90
CA LYS A 174 -14.86 -14.93 -7.57
C LYS A 174 -13.38 -15.13 -7.27
N GLU A 175 -12.59 -15.46 -8.29
CA GLU A 175 -11.13 -15.60 -8.18
C GLU A 175 -10.39 -14.29 -7.90
N LYS A 176 -11.07 -13.13 -8.01
CA LYS A 176 -10.45 -11.82 -7.81
C LYS A 176 -10.86 -11.13 -6.51
N GLU A 177 -11.64 -11.76 -5.63
CA GLU A 177 -12.02 -11.22 -4.31
C GLU A 177 -10.79 -10.80 -3.50
N PHE A 178 -10.84 -9.61 -2.89
CA PHE A 178 -9.74 -9.08 -2.09
C PHE A 178 -9.94 -9.43 -0.62
N LEU A 179 -8.94 -10.08 -0.03
CA LEU A 179 -8.81 -10.12 1.43
C LEU A 179 -8.17 -8.81 1.91
N ILE A 180 -8.90 -8.07 2.74
CA ILE A 180 -8.43 -6.82 3.31
C ILE A 180 -8.00 -7.10 4.76
N PHE A 181 -6.72 -6.89 5.04
CA PHE A 181 -6.13 -7.02 6.37
C PHE A 181 -5.82 -5.65 6.93
N SER A 182 -6.46 -5.30 8.04
CA SER A 182 -6.27 -4.00 8.67
C SER A 182 -5.00 -3.89 9.51
N HIS A 183 -4.28 -5.00 9.72
CA HIS A 183 -2.98 -5.04 10.40
C HIS A 183 -2.24 -6.36 10.06
N PRO A 184 -0.89 -6.40 10.04
CA PRO A 184 -0.14 -7.63 9.72
C PRO A 184 -0.48 -8.83 10.59
N SER A 185 -0.90 -8.61 11.85
CA SER A 185 -1.26 -9.70 12.78
C SER A 185 -2.44 -10.55 12.30
N GLU A 186 -3.21 -10.06 11.33
CA GLU A 186 -4.35 -10.78 10.76
C GLU A 186 -3.92 -11.82 9.71
N LEU A 187 -2.66 -11.82 9.27
CA LEU A 187 -2.08 -12.87 8.43
C LEU A 187 -1.93 -14.16 9.25
N ARG A 188 -2.81 -15.14 9.00
CA ARG A 188 -2.86 -16.41 9.74
C ARG A 188 -2.20 -17.56 8.98
N SER A 189 -2.36 -17.62 7.65
CA SER A 189 -1.85 -18.74 6.84
C SER A 189 -1.33 -18.31 5.46
N ILE A 190 -0.48 -19.16 4.87
CA ILE A 190 0.07 -18.99 3.52
C ILE A 190 -1.04 -18.95 2.46
N ALA A 191 -2.13 -19.71 2.63
CA ALA A 191 -3.25 -19.70 1.70
C ALA A 191 -3.92 -18.31 1.54
N GLN A 192 -3.79 -17.43 2.54
CA GLN A 192 -4.28 -16.05 2.44
C GLN A 192 -3.34 -15.17 1.60
N ILE A 193 -2.05 -15.50 1.58
CA ILE A 193 -0.99 -14.81 0.81
C ILE A 193 -1.11 -15.14 -0.69
N GLU A 194 -1.75 -16.26 -1.02
CA GLU A 194 -2.05 -16.72 -2.38
C GLU A 194 -3.34 -16.11 -2.98
N GLN A 195 -3.97 -15.17 -2.29
CA GLN A 195 -5.15 -14.45 -2.78
C GLN A 195 -4.78 -13.01 -3.16
N ASN A 196 -5.72 -12.31 -3.82
CA ASN A 196 -5.62 -10.86 -3.94
C ASN A 196 -5.76 -10.26 -2.55
N VAL A 197 -4.74 -9.56 -2.09
CA VAL A 197 -4.67 -9.02 -0.72
C VAL A 197 -4.49 -7.51 -0.76
N LEU A 198 -5.16 -6.82 0.14
CA LEU A 198 -4.79 -5.49 0.62
C LEU A 198 -4.28 -5.62 2.06
N LEU A 199 -3.01 -5.28 2.31
CA LEU A 199 -2.42 -5.29 3.65
C LEU A 199 -2.09 -3.87 4.11
N HIS A 200 -2.71 -3.43 5.21
CA HIS A 200 -2.32 -2.22 5.93
C HIS A 200 -1.20 -2.54 6.93
N LEU A 201 0.04 -2.18 6.60
CA LEU A 201 1.20 -2.45 7.45
C LEU A 201 1.15 -1.71 8.78
N HIS A 202 0.61 -0.49 8.78
CA HIS A 202 0.61 0.39 9.94
C HIS A 202 -0.76 0.55 10.60
N GLY A 203 -1.69 -0.35 10.32
CA GLY A 203 -3.06 -0.26 10.85
C GLY A 203 -4.02 0.49 9.93
N SER A 204 -5.30 0.48 10.29
CA SER A 204 -6.38 1.13 9.53
C SER A 204 -7.48 1.68 10.44
N ILE A 205 -8.15 2.75 10.01
CA ILE A 205 -9.32 3.34 10.68
C ILE A 205 -10.64 2.63 10.34
N ALA A 206 -10.61 1.50 9.63
CA ALA A 206 -11.80 0.76 9.21
C ALA A 206 -12.75 0.42 10.37
N SER A 207 -12.21 0.14 11.55
CA SER A 207 -12.98 -0.15 12.76
C SER A 207 -12.34 0.46 14.01
N PRO A 208 -13.09 0.63 15.11
CA PRO A 208 -12.51 1.03 16.39
C PRO A 208 -11.49 0.03 16.96
N GLU A 209 -11.50 -1.23 16.53
CA GLU A 209 -10.49 -2.22 16.94
C GLU A 209 -9.20 -2.05 16.13
N SER A 210 -9.30 -1.92 14.81
CA SER A 210 -8.15 -1.72 13.93
C SER A 210 -7.46 -0.38 14.19
N GLU A 211 -8.22 0.66 14.53
CA GLU A 211 -7.68 1.99 14.87
C GLU A 211 -6.76 1.93 16.10
N ARG A 212 -7.04 1.03 17.06
CA ARG A 212 -6.18 0.85 18.25
C ARG A 212 -4.84 0.19 17.93
N LYS A 213 -4.75 -0.50 16.79
CA LYS A 213 -3.55 -1.19 16.31
C LYS A 213 -2.74 -0.31 15.35
N ILE A 214 -3.09 0.97 15.19
CA ILE A 214 -2.31 1.90 14.37
C ILE A 214 -0.90 2.06 14.93
N ILE A 215 0.07 1.99 14.03
CA ILE A 215 1.51 2.13 14.28
C ILE A 215 1.89 3.61 14.11
N ALA A 216 1.84 4.37 15.20
CA ALA A 216 2.12 5.81 15.17
C ALA A 216 3.32 6.21 16.05
N SER A 217 3.50 5.51 17.17
CA SER A 217 4.59 5.81 18.10
C SER A 217 5.86 5.05 17.77
N THR A 218 7.00 5.59 18.18
CA THR A 218 8.31 4.90 18.04
C THR A 218 8.28 3.52 18.69
N ALA A 219 7.55 3.35 19.79
CA ALA A 219 7.36 2.06 20.45
C ALA A 219 6.55 1.08 19.58
N ASP A 220 5.52 1.55 18.86
CA ASP A 220 4.75 0.72 17.93
C ASP A 220 5.62 0.26 16.75
N TYR A 221 6.45 1.15 16.19
CA TYR A 221 7.40 0.78 15.12
C TYR A 221 8.38 -0.27 15.61
N LEU A 222 9.04 -0.04 16.76
CA LEU A 222 9.95 -1.03 17.33
C LEU A 222 9.24 -2.36 17.59
N GLY A 223 8.03 -2.35 18.14
CA GLY A 223 7.27 -3.57 18.39
C GLY A 223 6.92 -4.34 17.11
N LEU A 224 6.49 -3.64 16.04
CA LEU A 224 6.13 -4.28 14.78
C LEU A 224 7.34 -4.88 14.07
N TYR A 225 8.40 -4.09 13.86
CA TYR A 225 9.51 -4.50 13.01
C TYR A 225 10.51 -5.43 13.72
N THR A 226 10.45 -5.54 15.05
CA THR A 226 11.24 -6.54 15.81
C THR A 226 10.49 -7.86 16.04
N ASP A 227 9.19 -7.93 15.74
CA ASP A 227 8.45 -9.21 15.75
C ASP A 227 8.81 -10.02 14.49
N GLU A 228 9.90 -10.78 14.58
CA GLU A 228 10.41 -11.59 13.46
C GLU A 228 9.37 -12.56 12.91
N LYS A 229 8.52 -13.15 13.77
CA LYS A 229 7.49 -14.09 13.33
C LYS A 229 6.43 -13.40 12.48
N LEU A 230 6.09 -12.16 12.84
CA LEU A 230 5.15 -11.36 12.08
C LEU A 230 5.79 -10.86 10.78
N MET A 231 7.02 -10.36 10.86
CA MET A 231 7.77 -9.86 9.71
C MET A 231 8.11 -10.96 8.72
N ASP A 232 8.36 -12.20 9.15
CA ASP A 232 8.51 -13.36 8.27
C ASP A 232 7.30 -13.54 7.36
N LYS A 233 6.08 -13.46 7.92
CA LYS A 233 4.85 -13.57 7.11
C LYS A 233 4.71 -12.44 6.10
N VAL A 234 5.12 -11.23 6.49
CA VAL A 234 5.08 -10.08 5.57
C VAL A 234 6.15 -10.22 4.49
N ARG A 235 7.35 -10.71 4.84
CA ARG A 235 8.41 -11.04 3.88
C ARG A 235 7.98 -12.15 2.92
N ASP A 236 7.27 -13.17 3.40
CA ASP A 236 6.69 -14.23 2.56
C ASP A 236 5.65 -13.67 1.57
N LEU A 237 4.85 -12.67 1.99
CA LEU A 237 3.92 -11.97 1.08
C LEU A 237 4.64 -11.17 0.00
N LEU A 238 5.79 -10.58 0.35
CA LEU A 238 6.61 -9.76 -0.54
C LEU A 238 7.56 -10.58 -1.42
N LYS A 239 7.83 -11.83 -1.05
CA LYS A 239 8.77 -12.71 -1.73
C LYS A 239 8.35 -12.91 -3.18
N GLU A 240 9.32 -12.83 -4.09
CA GLU A 240 9.14 -12.99 -5.54
C GLU A 240 8.14 -11.98 -6.16
N GLN A 241 7.76 -10.93 -5.43
CA GLN A 241 6.84 -9.91 -5.95
C GLN A 241 7.59 -8.77 -6.63
N THR A 242 7.28 -8.46 -7.89
CA THR A 242 7.65 -7.15 -8.45
C THR A 242 6.80 -6.09 -7.75
N ILE A 243 7.43 -5.04 -7.23
CA ILE A 243 6.74 -4.00 -6.46
C ILE A 243 6.85 -2.65 -7.16
N VAL A 244 5.71 -1.97 -7.30
CA VAL A 244 5.65 -0.58 -7.75
C VAL A 244 5.18 0.32 -6.61
N PHE A 245 6.04 1.26 -6.20
CA PHE A 245 5.73 2.27 -5.20
C PHE A 245 4.98 3.45 -5.83
N LEU A 246 3.79 3.75 -5.28
CA LEU A 246 2.88 4.78 -5.77
C LEU A 246 2.52 5.75 -4.63
N GLY A 247 2.82 7.04 -4.81
CA GLY A 247 2.54 8.05 -3.79
C GLY A 247 3.30 7.81 -2.47
N TYR A 248 4.40 7.07 -2.52
CA TYR A 248 5.22 6.75 -1.35
C TYR A 248 6.57 7.48 -1.45
N GLY A 249 6.97 8.15 -0.36
CA GLY A 249 8.20 8.95 -0.31
C GLY A 249 9.47 8.13 -0.10
N LEU A 250 9.35 6.85 0.30
CA LEU A 250 10.47 5.98 0.67
C LEU A 250 11.36 6.55 1.81
N ASP A 251 10.83 7.48 2.61
CA ASP A 251 11.57 8.12 3.71
C ASP A 251 11.69 7.23 4.96
N GLU A 252 10.97 6.11 5.00
CA GLU A 252 10.94 5.19 6.15
C GLU A 252 11.91 4.02 5.93
N LEU A 253 13.02 4.05 6.66
CA LEU A 253 14.05 3.02 6.60
C LEU A 253 13.51 1.63 6.96
N GLU A 254 12.54 1.55 7.88
CA GLU A 254 11.96 0.27 8.29
C GLU A 254 11.23 -0.44 7.14
N ILE A 255 10.55 0.32 6.27
CA ILE A 255 9.87 -0.22 5.08
C ILE A 255 10.87 -0.58 4.00
N LEU A 256 11.88 0.27 3.77
CA LEU A 256 12.96 -0.04 2.82
C LEU A 256 13.69 -1.32 3.23
N GLU A 257 14.05 -1.46 4.50
CA GLU A 257 14.68 -2.66 5.03
C GLU A 257 13.80 -3.90 4.83
N LEU A 258 12.51 -3.82 5.14
CA LEU A 258 11.57 -4.92 4.96
C LEU A 258 11.52 -5.39 3.49
N VAL A 259 11.36 -4.45 2.55
CA VAL A 259 11.25 -4.76 1.13
C VAL A 259 12.57 -5.30 0.58
N LEU A 260 13.70 -4.67 0.90
CA LEU A 260 15.01 -5.11 0.40
C LEU A 260 15.43 -6.47 0.98
N ARG A 261 15.15 -6.73 2.27
CA ARG A 261 15.38 -8.06 2.86
C ARG A 261 14.49 -9.13 2.25
N SER A 262 13.24 -8.79 1.89
CA SER A 262 12.36 -9.74 1.20
C SER A 262 12.95 -10.20 -0.15
N ALA A 263 13.72 -9.33 -0.82
CA ALA A 263 14.45 -9.64 -2.04
C ALA A 263 15.69 -10.52 -1.77
N ALA A 264 16.45 -10.20 -0.72
CA ALA A 264 17.70 -10.90 -0.38
C ALA A 264 17.48 -12.35 0.11
N ILE A 265 16.28 -12.72 0.58
CA ILE A 265 15.95 -14.11 0.91
C ILE A 265 16.03 -15.04 -0.32
N VAL A 266 15.97 -14.48 -1.54
CA VAL A 266 16.04 -15.22 -2.81
C VAL A 266 17.50 -15.48 -3.26
N ASP A 267 18.50 -14.86 -2.61
CA ASP A 267 19.88 -14.71 -3.12
C ASP A 267 20.79 -15.96 -2.98
N ASN A 268 20.23 -17.15 -2.70
CA ASN A 268 20.95 -18.43 -2.84
C ASN A 268 20.83 -19.03 -4.26
N GLN A 269 20.15 -18.34 -5.19
CA GLN A 269 20.11 -18.65 -6.62
C GLN A 269 20.25 -17.31 -7.37
N ALA A 270 21.23 -17.21 -8.27
CA ALA A 270 21.64 -16.00 -8.99
C ALA A 270 20.61 -15.44 -10.01
N ASP A 271 19.32 -15.72 -9.82
CA ASP A 271 18.23 -15.53 -10.79
C ASP A 271 16.99 -14.87 -10.13
N SER A 272 17.17 -14.03 -9.12
CA SER A 272 16.06 -13.27 -8.53
C SER A 272 15.45 -12.32 -9.58
N GLN A 273 14.23 -12.63 -10.02
CA GLN A 273 13.44 -11.78 -10.92
C GLN A 273 12.74 -10.61 -10.21
N GLN A 274 12.93 -10.45 -8.90
CA GLN A 274 12.25 -9.43 -8.13
C GLN A 274 12.76 -8.02 -8.51
N GLN A 275 11.86 -7.16 -8.97
CA GLN A 275 12.19 -5.79 -9.36
C GLN A 275 11.35 -4.77 -8.61
N PHE A 276 11.99 -3.65 -8.28
CA PHE A 276 11.36 -2.53 -7.58
C PHE A 276 11.29 -1.32 -8.50
N PHE A 277 10.14 -0.67 -8.54
CA PHE A 277 9.90 0.53 -9.34
C PHE A 277 9.31 1.64 -8.47
N LEU A 278 9.78 2.86 -8.66
CA LEU A 278 9.24 4.06 -8.02
C LEU A 278 8.62 4.97 -9.08
N LEU A 279 7.31 5.19 -9.00
CA LEU A 279 6.64 6.19 -9.85
C LEU A 279 6.81 7.58 -9.24
N LEU A 280 7.72 8.37 -9.80
CA LEU A 280 8.20 9.63 -9.22
C LEU A 280 7.63 10.86 -9.95
N PRO A 281 6.80 11.69 -9.30
CA PRO A 281 6.39 12.99 -9.86
C PRO A 281 7.56 13.98 -9.86
N VAL A 282 7.82 14.62 -11.01
CA VAL A 282 8.92 15.60 -11.17
C VAL A 282 8.45 16.84 -11.94
N LEU A 283 8.79 18.03 -11.44
CA LEU A 283 8.62 19.28 -12.19
C LEU A 283 9.76 19.42 -13.21
N SER A 284 9.52 19.94 -14.42
CA SER A 284 10.56 19.99 -15.47
C SER A 284 11.82 20.72 -15.01
N HIS A 285 11.69 21.78 -14.22
CA HIS A 285 12.83 22.54 -13.70
C HIS A 285 13.67 21.76 -12.67
N GLN A 286 13.12 20.68 -12.11
CA GLN A 286 13.81 19.78 -11.17
C GLN A 286 14.51 18.62 -11.87
N ALA A 287 14.40 18.47 -13.21
CA ALA A 287 15.01 17.38 -13.96
C ALA A 287 16.47 17.05 -13.58
N PRO A 288 17.36 18.04 -13.30
CA PRO A 288 18.73 17.74 -12.89
C PRO A 288 18.86 16.88 -11.63
N ILE A 289 17.86 16.89 -10.73
CA ILE A 289 17.89 16.08 -9.50
C ILE A 289 17.82 14.58 -9.79
N LEU A 290 17.22 14.18 -10.92
CA LEU A 290 17.03 12.77 -11.26
C LEU A 290 18.34 12.01 -11.38
N LYS A 291 19.40 12.66 -11.88
CA LYS A 291 20.75 12.09 -11.92
C LYS A 291 21.28 11.74 -10.52
N HIS A 292 20.94 12.53 -9.51
CA HIS A 292 21.37 12.26 -8.15
C HIS A 292 20.48 11.23 -7.46
N LEU A 293 19.18 11.31 -7.71
CA LEU A 293 18.22 10.32 -7.21
C LEU A 293 18.45 8.93 -7.81
N SER A 294 18.94 8.82 -9.05
CA SER A 294 19.27 7.53 -9.67
C SER A 294 20.39 6.80 -8.95
N ILE A 295 21.39 7.52 -8.43
CA ILE A 295 22.46 6.93 -7.64
C ILE A 295 21.89 6.31 -6.37
N TYR A 296 21.04 7.06 -5.68
CA TYR A 296 20.46 6.59 -4.42
C TYR A 296 19.44 5.45 -4.64
N TRP A 297 18.46 5.63 -5.53
CA TRP A 297 17.39 4.65 -5.73
C TRP A 297 17.81 3.49 -6.63
N GLU A 298 18.38 3.74 -7.82
CA GLU A 298 18.69 2.67 -8.76
C GLU A 298 20.00 1.97 -8.42
N GLU A 299 21.09 2.71 -8.20
CA GLU A 299 22.42 2.11 -8.02
C GLU A 299 22.64 1.51 -6.63
N GLN A 300 22.20 2.19 -5.56
CA GLN A 300 22.40 1.72 -4.19
C GLN A 300 21.29 0.79 -3.68
N LEU A 301 20.05 1.02 -4.09
CA LEU A 301 18.88 0.29 -3.56
C LEU A 301 18.18 -0.61 -4.59
N GLY A 302 18.57 -0.57 -5.88
CA GLY A 302 17.97 -1.41 -6.92
C GLY A 302 16.51 -1.05 -7.28
N ILE A 303 16.06 0.16 -6.93
CA ILE A 303 14.71 0.67 -7.20
C ILE A 303 14.76 1.55 -8.45
N LYS A 304 14.20 1.06 -9.55
CA LYS A 304 14.14 1.77 -10.84
C LYS A 304 13.18 2.95 -10.78
N ILE A 305 13.58 4.11 -11.29
CA ILE A 305 12.75 5.31 -11.27
C ILE A 305 11.94 5.40 -12.56
N LEU A 306 10.63 5.63 -12.43
CA LEU A 306 9.72 6.00 -13.51
C LEU A 306 9.25 7.43 -13.27
N ALA A 307 9.96 8.40 -13.85
CA ALA A 307 9.68 9.82 -13.63
C ALA A 307 8.62 10.36 -14.59
N TYR A 308 7.63 11.09 -14.07
CA TYR A 308 6.59 11.71 -14.89
C TYR A 308 6.40 13.19 -14.55
N ASN A 309 6.03 13.97 -15.57
CA ASN A 309 5.88 15.41 -15.46
C ASN A 309 4.63 15.80 -14.67
N ILE A 310 4.78 16.76 -13.76
CA ILE A 310 3.66 17.32 -12.98
C ILE A 310 3.44 18.82 -13.18
N ASP A 311 4.05 19.45 -14.20
CA ASP A 311 3.98 20.91 -14.38
C ASP A 311 2.55 21.40 -14.63
N LYS A 312 1.72 20.62 -15.34
CA LYS A 312 0.37 21.04 -15.78
C LYS A 312 -0.72 20.79 -14.73
N LYS A 313 -0.77 19.59 -14.16
CA LYS A 313 -1.84 19.15 -13.24
C LYS A 313 -1.35 18.92 -11.80
N GLY A 314 -0.08 19.20 -11.52
CA GLY A 314 0.51 18.86 -10.22
C GLY A 314 0.41 17.35 -9.96
N TYR A 315 0.15 16.99 -8.71
CA TYR A 315 0.04 15.59 -8.31
C TYR A 315 -1.19 14.88 -8.90
N ASP A 316 -2.20 15.59 -9.42
CA ASP A 316 -3.34 14.95 -10.10
C ASP A 316 -2.91 14.24 -11.41
N SER A 317 -1.74 14.57 -11.97
CA SER A 317 -1.16 13.87 -13.13
C SER A 317 -1.03 12.36 -12.95
N ILE A 318 -0.87 11.87 -11.72
CA ILE A 318 -0.77 10.42 -11.47
C ILE A 318 -2.04 9.66 -11.85
N GLU A 319 -3.20 10.31 -11.84
CA GLU A 319 -4.45 9.69 -12.29
C GLU A 319 -4.38 9.29 -13.77
N GLU A 320 -3.72 10.08 -14.63
CA GLU A 320 -3.52 9.77 -16.05
C GLU A 320 -2.57 8.59 -16.27
N VAL A 321 -1.52 8.50 -15.44
CA VAL A 321 -0.59 7.37 -15.46
C VAL A 321 -1.35 6.09 -15.11
N ILE A 322 -2.08 6.10 -13.98
CA ILE A 322 -2.82 4.94 -13.49
C ILE A 322 -3.99 4.59 -14.40
N GLU A 323 -4.63 5.56 -15.06
CA GLU A 323 -5.65 5.29 -16.08
C GLU A 323 -5.07 4.47 -17.22
N THR A 324 -3.95 4.93 -17.80
CA THR A 324 -3.23 4.24 -18.88
C THR A 324 -2.79 2.84 -18.45
N TRP A 325 -2.21 2.72 -17.26
CA TRP A 325 -1.75 1.45 -16.71
C TRP A 325 -2.91 0.48 -16.44
N SER A 326 -4.00 0.97 -15.85
CA SER A 326 -5.16 0.15 -15.52
C SER A 326 -5.84 -0.45 -16.76
N ALA A 327 -5.85 0.27 -17.89
CA ALA A 327 -6.42 -0.20 -19.15
C ALA A 327 -5.67 -1.43 -19.70
N VAL A 328 -4.37 -1.56 -19.40
CA VAL A 328 -3.52 -2.68 -19.78
C VAL A 328 -3.55 -3.77 -18.70
N LEU A 329 -3.26 -3.41 -17.45
CA LEU A 329 -3.12 -4.35 -16.34
C LEU A 329 -4.44 -5.08 -16.04
N SER A 330 -5.59 -4.41 -16.10
CA SER A 330 -6.89 -5.06 -15.86
C SER A 330 -7.17 -6.28 -16.77
N LYS A 331 -6.56 -6.31 -17.97
CA LYS A 331 -6.67 -7.40 -18.95
C LYS A 331 -5.59 -8.47 -18.79
N ARG A 332 -4.42 -8.10 -18.24
CA ARG A 332 -3.23 -8.97 -18.17
C ARG A 332 -3.03 -9.61 -16.80
N SER A 333 -3.48 -8.94 -15.74
CA SER A 333 -3.30 -9.39 -14.37
C SER A 333 -4.07 -10.68 -14.09
N LYS A 334 -3.33 -11.69 -13.63
CA LYS A 334 -3.88 -12.95 -13.11
C LYS A 334 -3.91 -12.93 -11.59
N ALA A 335 -4.75 -13.78 -11.02
CA ALA A 335 -4.71 -14.04 -9.58
C ALA A 335 -3.34 -14.67 -9.22
N PRO A 336 -2.88 -14.49 -7.98
CA PRO A 336 -1.63 -15.07 -7.53
C PRO A 336 -1.63 -16.60 -7.75
N PRO A 337 -0.49 -17.18 -8.13
CA PRO A 337 -0.41 -18.61 -8.36
C PRO A 337 -0.63 -19.31 -7.02
N ARG A 338 -1.65 -20.17 -6.95
CA ARG A 338 -1.76 -21.14 -5.86
C ARG A 338 -0.56 -22.06 -5.98
N VAL A 339 0.27 -22.18 -4.95
CA VAL A 339 1.36 -23.15 -4.98
C VAL A 339 0.68 -24.51 -5.12
N LYS A 340 0.87 -25.17 -6.27
CA LYS A 340 0.57 -26.61 -6.33
C LYS A 340 1.44 -27.22 -5.25
N HIS A 341 0.85 -27.96 -4.31
CA HIS A 341 1.54 -28.79 -3.32
C HIS A 341 2.43 -29.85 -4.01
N VAL A 342 3.46 -29.45 -4.74
CA VAL A 342 4.41 -30.34 -5.39
C VAL A 342 5.67 -30.48 -4.54
N ASN A 343 6.06 -29.46 -3.79
CA ASN A 343 7.35 -29.49 -3.08
C ASN A 343 7.26 -29.77 -1.57
N LEU A 344 6.06 -29.93 -0.99
CA LEU A 344 5.97 -30.32 0.43
C LEU A 344 6.33 -31.80 0.63
N MET A 345 5.98 -32.67 -0.33
CA MET A 345 6.37 -34.08 -0.28
C MET A 345 7.86 -34.27 -0.58
N ASP A 346 8.43 -33.51 -1.52
CA ASP A 346 9.85 -33.60 -1.84
C ASP A 346 10.75 -33.03 -0.72
N ASP A 347 10.35 -31.93 -0.05
CA ASP A 347 11.07 -31.41 1.13
C ASP A 347 10.94 -32.36 2.32
N LEU A 348 9.77 -32.97 2.54
CA LEU A 348 9.59 -33.99 3.58
C LEU A 348 10.37 -35.27 3.28
N MET A 349 10.41 -35.74 2.04
CA MET A 349 11.18 -36.91 1.63
C MET A 349 12.69 -36.67 1.76
N SER A 350 13.20 -35.50 1.37
CA SER A 350 14.62 -35.17 1.53
C SER A 350 15.07 -35.13 3.01
N ARG A 351 14.16 -34.74 3.91
CA ARG A 351 14.42 -34.72 5.37
C ARG A 351 14.34 -36.10 6.03
N PHE A 352 13.59 -37.04 5.45
CA PHE A 352 13.54 -38.43 5.92
C PHE A 352 14.68 -39.28 5.35
N ASP A 353 15.11 -39.03 4.12
CA ASP A 353 16.23 -39.76 3.50
C ASP A 353 17.60 -39.37 4.08
N GLY A 354 17.73 -38.19 4.69
CA GLY A 354 18.95 -37.77 5.42
C GLY A 354 19.05 -38.27 6.87
N ALA A 355 18.06 -39.01 7.37
CA ALA A 355 18.03 -39.54 8.74
C ALA A 355 18.36 -41.05 8.82
N VAL A 356 18.75 -41.65 7.70
CA VAL A 356 19.16 -43.06 7.60
C VAL A 356 20.53 -43.15 6.91
N GLU A 357 21.55 -42.53 7.49
CA GLU A 357 22.96 -42.95 7.35
C GLU A 357 23.69 -42.82 8.69
#